data_AF-A0A2S7QXJ2-F1
#
_entry.id   AF-A0A2S7QXJ2-F1
#
_cell.length_a   1.000
_cell.length_b   1.000
_cell.length_c   1.000
_cell.angle_alpha   90.00
_cell.angle_beta   90.00
_cell.angle_gamma   90.00
#
_symmetry.space_group_name_H-M   'P 1'
#
loop_
_entity.id
_entity.type
_entity.pdbx_description
1 polymer ?
#
loop_
_entity_poly.entity_id
_entity_poly.type
_entity_poly.pdbx_seq_one_letter_code
_entity_poly.pdbx_strand_id
1 'polypeptide(L)'
;MANEKRSPTASLILSQGISLIRFYSALFLGGLLLWIWHHGIPSYLLSPVNLELDRYHLPPNIAKKSWKWNDIEPSEDLVWHSCFDNFKCARLLLPLDWTDSSKPGRITLAIIKIPATDLSDYRGAVWTNPGGPGGSGVYSLRRNGHNVQKIVGRNHDIISFDPRGIGASTPSLNCWGSKQNSKVWKLQDVGLIDSHPGILYDAYARASALSGACQETMNQATTGQESLLNHVSTASVARDMLEIMTKMGTEKMKYWGFSYGTYLGGVFAAMYPDKVERLVSDGNVDYLEWSTNTHTSFLHDSDKILEAFYTYCHAAGPRLCSFYSPTTTEISRRISLILSNLKTHPIIVPSVDPISLPEIITYSSLKRLISAVFYRPVLLFPSLANVLQSLELGNGAPFVDLVSTFGMRIPFTCDCDSCHSDLGGPDEDADIEASDDAMAAVMCSDGGEMNDTAEEFTLYAEKLIAGAQATGAVNVNFRMTCVGWKAKAKFRFTGPFTGNTSHPILYIANQADNVTPLRSAIANSHGFSGSAVLIQESYGHTSLTAPSLCTATHIHNYFQTGVLPPSGTRCKADIEPFGSLSKADFLSASISSNDHNEDSEVGMKLEKEMEFREAAWELMMNSDVRFRY
;
A
#
# COMPACT_ATOMS: atom_id res chain seq x y z
N MET A 1 7.20 11.57 74.56
CA MET A 1 5.76 11.80 74.84
C MET A 1 5.00 11.55 73.55
N ALA A 2 3.94 10.71 73.62
CA ALA A 2 2.88 10.42 72.62
C ALA A 2 3.36 10.00 71.20
N ASN A 3 3.19 8.75 70.72
CA ASN A 3 2.02 7.86 70.62
C ASN A 3 0.98 8.33 69.60
N GLU A 4 1.09 7.87 68.35
CA GLU A 4 0.02 7.93 67.35
C GLU A 4 -0.12 6.56 66.64
N LYS A 5 -1.30 5.95 66.81
CA LYS A 5 -1.69 4.63 66.31
C LYS A 5 -2.11 4.72 64.84
N ARG A 6 -1.67 3.78 64.00
CA ARG A 6 -2.40 3.35 62.78
C ARG A 6 -2.68 1.84 62.81
N SER A 7 -3.93 1.53 62.50
CA SER A 7 -4.63 0.24 62.54
C SER A 7 -4.08 -0.83 61.58
N PRO A 8 -4.03 -2.12 61.97
CA PRO A 8 -3.80 -3.24 61.06
C PRO A 8 -5.12 -3.91 60.68
N THR A 9 -5.84 -3.42 59.67
CA THR A 9 -7.10 -4.06 59.22
C THR A 9 -7.22 -4.31 57.71
N ALA A 10 -6.21 -4.03 56.88
CA ALA A 10 -6.29 -4.32 55.44
C ALA A 10 -5.59 -5.62 54.98
N SER A 11 -4.68 -6.18 55.80
CA SER A 11 -3.90 -7.37 55.40
C SER A 11 -4.62 -8.71 55.65
N LEU A 12 -5.64 -8.74 56.53
CA LEU A 12 -6.37 -9.98 56.85
C LEU A 12 -7.47 -10.35 55.85
N ILE A 13 -7.94 -9.41 55.01
CA ILE A 13 -9.05 -9.66 54.08
C ILE A 13 -8.57 -10.35 52.79
N LEU A 14 -7.35 -10.06 52.33
CA LEU A 14 -6.81 -10.71 51.12
C LEU A 14 -6.45 -12.20 51.33
N SER A 15 -5.97 -12.59 52.52
CA SER A 15 -5.57 -14.00 52.74
C SER A 15 -6.77 -14.95 52.89
N GLN A 16 -7.90 -14.45 53.41
CA GLN A 16 -9.14 -15.24 53.50
C GLN A 16 -9.84 -15.40 52.14
N GLY A 17 -9.79 -14.39 51.26
CA GLY A 17 -10.35 -14.47 49.91
C GLY A 17 -9.64 -15.50 49.02
N ILE A 18 -8.31 -15.59 49.12
CA ILE A 18 -7.50 -16.57 48.37
C ILE A 18 -7.75 -18.00 48.87
N SER A 19 -8.01 -18.17 50.17
CA SER A 19 -8.35 -19.48 50.76
C SER A 19 -9.74 -19.97 50.33
N LEU A 20 -10.73 -19.08 50.25
CA LEU A 20 -12.07 -19.41 49.74
C LEU A 20 -12.02 -19.84 48.27
N ILE A 21 -11.30 -19.10 47.42
CA ILE A 21 -11.18 -19.43 46.00
C ILE A 21 -10.53 -20.82 45.82
N ARG A 22 -9.46 -21.13 46.57
CA ARG A 22 -8.82 -22.45 46.54
C ARG A 22 -9.74 -23.57 47.03
N PHE A 23 -10.60 -23.30 48.02
CA PHE A 23 -11.58 -24.27 48.52
C PHE A 23 -12.69 -24.55 47.49
N TYR A 24 -13.21 -23.52 46.82
CA TYR A 24 -14.20 -23.69 45.75
C TYR A 24 -13.62 -24.32 44.49
N SER A 25 -12.37 -24.01 44.11
CA SER A 25 -11.66 -24.67 43.00
C SER A 25 -11.47 -26.17 43.27
N ALA A 26 -11.14 -26.55 44.52
CA ALA A 26 -10.98 -27.96 44.90
C ALA A 26 -12.32 -28.72 44.90
N LEU A 27 -13.42 -28.08 45.32
CA LEU A 27 -14.77 -28.64 45.21
C LEU A 27 -15.23 -28.79 43.76
N PHE A 28 -14.90 -27.84 42.88
CA PHE A 28 -15.23 -27.92 41.45
C PHE A 28 -14.43 -29.03 40.75
N LEU A 29 -13.14 -29.17 41.06
CA LEU A 29 -12.32 -30.28 40.56
C LEU A 29 -12.79 -31.63 41.11
N GLY A 30 -13.17 -31.70 42.39
CA GLY A 30 -13.73 -32.91 43.00
C GLY A 30 -15.07 -33.32 42.38
N GLY A 31 -15.95 -32.34 42.10
CA GLY A 31 -17.22 -32.57 41.42
C GLY A 31 -17.05 -32.98 39.96
N LEU A 32 -16.09 -32.39 39.25
CA LEU A 32 -15.73 -32.76 37.87
C LEU A 32 -15.16 -34.20 37.80
N LEU A 33 -14.30 -34.57 38.75
CA LEU A 33 -13.73 -35.93 38.81
C LEU A 33 -14.78 -36.99 39.16
N LEU A 34 -15.74 -36.68 40.06
CA LEU A 34 -16.87 -37.56 40.35
C LEU A 34 -17.84 -37.68 39.16
N TRP A 35 -18.05 -36.59 38.41
CA TRP A 35 -18.85 -36.59 37.18
C TRP A 35 -18.19 -37.44 36.08
N ILE A 36 -16.87 -37.32 35.90
CA ILE A 36 -16.06 -38.14 34.98
C ILE A 36 -16.11 -39.63 35.36
N TRP A 37 -16.06 -39.93 36.67
CA TRP A 37 -16.15 -41.30 37.17
C TRP A 37 -17.56 -41.90 37.02
N HIS A 38 -18.61 -41.09 37.22
CA HIS A 38 -20.00 -41.52 37.05
C HIS A 38 -20.40 -41.73 35.57
N HIS A 39 -19.78 -40.99 34.64
CA HIS A 39 -20.04 -41.10 33.20
C HIS A 39 -19.02 -41.96 32.43
N GLY A 40 -18.07 -42.62 33.11
CA GLY A 40 -17.25 -43.67 32.52
C GLY A 40 -16.29 -43.21 31.41
N ILE A 41 -15.73 -42.00 31.50
CA ILE A 41 -14.75 -41.53 30.51
C ILE A 41 -13.43 -42.30 30.71
N PRO A 42 -12.88 -42.99 29.69
CA PRO A 42 -11.67 -43.79 29.82
C PRO A 42 -10.43 -42.95 30.19
N SER A 43 -9.61 -43.48 31.11
CA SER A 43 -8.47 -42.82 31.74
C SER A 43 -7.24 -42.53 30.85
N TYR A 44 -7.30 -42.84 29.55
CA TYR A 44 -6.17 -42.60 28.62
C TYR A 44 -6.16 -41.18 28.00
N LEU A 45 -7.20 -40.37 28.24
CA LEU A 45 -7.30 -38.99 27.74
C LEU A 45 -6.69 -37.94 28.69
N LEU A 46 -6.13 -38.35 29.83
CA LEU A 46 -5.52 -37.45 30.82
C LEU A 46 -4.17 -38.01 31.30
N SER A 47 -3.10 -37.80 30.53
CA SER A 47 -1.73 -37.84 31.08
C SER A 47 -0.82 -36.87 30.33
N PRO A 48 -0.03 -36.04 31.05
CA PRO A 48 0.94 -35.14 30.44
C PRO A 48 2.30 -35.85 30.24
N VAL A 49 2.96 -35.51 29.13
CA VAL A 49 4.37 -35.75 28.79
C VAL A 49 4.77 -37.19 28.39
N ASN A 50 4.95 -37.37 27.08
CA ASN A 50 6.15 -38.02 26.49
C ASN A 50 6.16 -37.70 24.98
N LEU A 51 6.78 -36.57 24.63
CA LEU A 51 7.06 -36.16 23.26
C LEU A 51 8.58 -36.08 23.13
N GLU A 52 9.21 -37.21 22.80
CA GLU A 52 10.31 -37.26 21.84
C GLU A 52 10.67 -38.70 21.45
N LEU A 53 10.74 -38.90 20.14
CA LEU A 53 11.61 -39.84 19.41
C LEU A 53 11.23 -41.33 19.32
N ASP A 54 10.53 -41.63 18.22
CA ASP A 54 11.13 -42.18 16.98
C ASP A 54 10.60 -43.56 16.51
N ARG A 55 10.26 -43.58 15.21
CA ARG A 55 10.10 -44.73 14.29
C ARG A 55 9.00 -45.75 14.56
N TYR A 56 7.89 -45.64 13.82
CA TYR A 56 7.44 -46.68 12.88
C TYR A 56 6.44 -46.06 11.88
N HIS A 57 6.56 -46.49 10.62
CA HIS A 57 5.97 -45.92 9.41
C HIS A 57 4.48 -45.54 9.48
N LEU A 58 4.21 -44.24 9.42
CA LEU A 58 2.99 -43.72 8.83
C LEU A 58 3.19 -43.62 7.31
N PRO A 59 2.18 -43.98 6.48
CA PRO A 59 2.25 -43.71 5.04
C PRO A 59 2.48 -42.21 4.84
N PRO A 60 3.22 -41.77 3.81
CA PRO A 60 3.46 -40.36 3.60
C PRO A 60 2.09 -39.70 3.40
N ASN A 61 1.59 -39.03 4.43
CA ASN A 61 0.73 -37.89 4.19
C ASN A 61 1.53 -37.02 3.24
N ILE A 62 0.98 -36.86 2.04
CA ILE A 62 1.42 -35.92 1.03
C ILE A 62 1.46 -34.58 1.76
N ALA A 63 2.62 -34.23 2.32
CA ALA A 63 2.94 -32.86 2.61
C ALA A 63 2.81 -32.20 1.25
N LYS A 64 1.72 -31.45 1.03
CA LYS A 64 1.63 -30.54 -0.12
C LYS A 64 2.95 -29.78 -0.08
N LYS A 65 3.86 -30.08 -1.01
CA LYS A 65 5.06 -29.27 -1.21
C LYS A 65 4.54 -27.84 -1.35
N SER A 66 4.88 -26.97 -0.40
CA SER A 66 4.49 -25.57 -0.48
C SER A 66 5.04 -25.06 -1.81
N TRP A 67 4.15 -24.64 -2.71
CA TRP A 67 4.54 -24.14 -4.03
C TRP A 67 5.46 -22.93 -3.88
N LYS A 68 6.49 -22.83 -4.73
CA LYS A 68 7.41 -21.69 -4.81
C LYS A 68 7.49 -21.14 -6.24
N TRP A 69 7.83 -19.85 -6.40
CA TRP A 69 8.05 -19.26 -7.73
C TRP A 69 9.12 -20.00 -8.54
N ASN A 70 10.16 -20.51 -7.87
CA ASN A 70 11.22 -21.30 -8.51
C ASN A 70 10.81 -22.72 -8.92
N ASP A 71 9.66 -23.22 -8.47
CA ASP A 71 9.08 -24.46 -9.00
C ASP A 71 8.46 -24.24 -10.41
N ILE A 72 8.23 -23.00 -10.82
CA ILE A 72 7.81 -22.66 -12.19
C ILE A 72 9.06 -22.35 -13.02
N GLU A 73 9.28 -23.12 -14.07
CA GLU A 73 10.34 -22.86 -15.05
C GLU A 73 9.96 -21.64 -15.91
N PRO A 74 10.83 -20.61 -16.03
CA PRO A 74 10.60 -19.50 -16.96
C PRO A 74 10.47 -19.98 -18.40
N SER A 75 9.48 -19.48 -19.13
CA SER A 75 9.24 -19.85 -20.52
C SER A 75 9.04 -18.63 -21.41
N GLU A 76 9.43 -18.72 -22.68
CA GLU A 76 9.11 -17.70 -23.69
C GLU A 76 7.61 -17.67 -24.02
N ASP A 77 6.87 -18.73 -23.66
CA ASP A 77 5.42 -18.81 -23.80
C ASP A 77 4.73 -18.75 -22.44
N LEU A 78 3.46 -18.33 -22.43
CA LEU A 78 2.70 -18.17 -21.20
C LEU A 78 2.12 -19.51 -20.74
N VAL A 79 2.87 -20.22 -19.89
CA VAL A 79 2.46 -21.50 -19.30
C VAL A 79 1.89 -21.27 -17.90
N TRP A 80 0.60 -21.58 -17.73
CA TRP A 80 -0.11 -21.37 -16.46
C TRP A 80 -0.02 -22.58 -15.53
N HIS A 81 0.40 -22.33 -14.29
CA HIS A 81 0.46 -23.30 -13.20
C HIS A 81 -0.53 -22.93 -12.10
N SER A 82 -1.05 -23.91 -11.36
CA SER A 82 -1.76 -23.60 -10.11
C SER A 82 -0.78 -23.09 -9.06
N CYS A 83 -1.15 -22.02 -8.36
CA CYS A 83 -0.36 -21.40 -7.30
C CYS A 83 -1.31 -20.85 -6.22
N PHE A 84 -0.79 -20.64 -5.00
CA PHE A 84 -1.53 -20.03 -3.89
C PHE A 84 -2.96 -20.60 -3.67
N ASP A 85 -3.11 -21.93 -3.84
CA ASP A 85 -4.35 -22.73 -3.83
C ASP A 85 -5.39 -22.40 -4.93
N ASN A 86 -5.78 -21.13 -5.14
CA ASN A 86 -6.88 -20.72 -6.04
C ASN A 86 -6.47 -19.76 -7.17
N PHE A 87 -5.18 -19.57 -7.40
CA PHE A 87 -4.67 -18.69 -8.46
C PHE A 87 -3.99 -19.48 -9.58
N LYS A 88 -3.78 -18.80 -10.72
CA LYS A 88 -2.90 -19.26 -11.79
C LYS A 88 -1.69 -18.34 -11.89
N CYS A 89 -0.49 -18.91 -11.93
CA CYS A 89 0.76 -18.16 -12.03
C CYS A 89 1.56 -18.61 -13.25
N ALA A 90 2.37 -17.71 -13.78
CA ALA A 90 3.30 -17.99 -14.87
C ALA A 90 4.58 -17.18 -14.69
N ARG A 91 5.70 -17.69 -15.22
CA ARG A 91 6.98 -16.98 -15.31
C ARG A 91 7.33 -16.78 -16.77
N LEU A 92 7.15 -15.56 -17.26
CA LEU A 92 7.35 -15.23 -18.67
C LEU A 92 8.76 -14.67 -18.89
N LEU A 93 9.55 -15.35 -19.72
CA LEU A 93 10.89 -14.96 -20.12
C LEU A 93 10.80 -13.95 -21.27
N LEU A 94 11.38 -12.75 -21.08
CA LEU A 94 11.35 -11.65 -22.04
C LEU A 94 12.76 -11.08 -22.29
N PRO A 95 12.99 -10.39 -23.42
CA PRO A 95 14.21 -9.61 -23.63
C PRO A 95 14.40 -8.54 -22.55
N LEU A 96 15.65 -8.36 -22.11
CA LEU A 96 16.02 -7.26 -21.23
C LEU A 96 15.89 -5.90 -21.97
N ASP A 97 16.47 -5.84 -23.19
CA ASP A 97 16.55 -4.66 -24.04
C ASP A 97 15.52 -4.75 -25.18
N TRP A 98 14.45 -3.96 -25.11
CA TRP A 98 13.46 -3.89 -26.19
C TRP A 98 13.92 -3.10 -27.42
N THR A 99 14.99 -2.30 -27.29
CA THR A 99 15.58 -1.58 -28.43
C THR A 99 16.47 -2.48 -29.28
N ASP A 100 16.92 -3.60 -28.71
CA ASP A 100 17.67 -4.66 -29.39
C ASP A 100 17.43 -6.02 -28.72
N SER A 101 16.35 -6.69 -29.12
CA SER A 101 15.95 -7.98 -28.55
C SER A 101 16.85 -9.15 -28.94
N SER A 102 17.80 -8.93 -29.86
CA SER A 102 18.78 -9.96 -30.28
C SER A 102 19.84 -10.21 -29.22
N LYS A 103 20.04 -9.27 -28.29
CA LYS A 103 20.97 -9.40 -27.19
C LYS A 103 20.56 -10.54 -26.24
N PRO A 104 21.54 -11.22 -25.61
CA PRO A 104 21.28 -12.37 -24.74
C PRO A 104 20.67 -11.99 -23.38
N GLY A 105 20.63 -10.71 -23.01
CA GLY A 105 20.04 -10.27 -21.75
C GLY A 105 18.55 -10.61 -21.68
N ARG A 106 18.13 -11.24 -20.58
CA ARG A 106 16.75 -11.65 -20.34
C ARG A 106 16.26 -11.18 -18.98
N ILE A 107 14.95 -11.01 -18.88
CA ILE A 107 14.21 -10.83 -17.63
C ILE A 107 13.13 -11.92 -17.55
N THR A 108 12.68 -12.21 -16.34
CA THR A 108 11.53 -13.08 -16.11
C THR A 108 10.49 -12.31 -15.32
N LEU A 109 9.28 -12.20 -15.87
CA LEU A 109 8.15 -11.57 -15.20
C LEU A 109 7.32 -12.61 -14.44
N ALA A 110 6.98 -12.30 -13.19
CA ALA A 110 6.01 -13.03 -12.41
C ALA A 110 4.60 -12.52 -12.72
N ILE A 111 3.73 -13.40 -13.20
CA ILE A 111 2.36 -13.08 -13.62
C ILE A 111 1.40 -13.94 -12.82
N ILE A 112 0.31 -13.33 -12.34
CA ILE A 112 -0.74 -13.99 -11.57
C ILE A 112 -2.11 -13.69 -12.17
N LYS A 113 -3.03 -14.65 -12.04
CA LYS A 113 -4.38 -14.58 -12.56
C LYS A 113 -5.40 -15.21 -11.59
N ILE A 114 -6.53 -14.53 -11.44
CA ILE A 114 -7.78 -15.07 -10.91
C ILE A 114 -8.66 -15.42 -12.12
N PRO A 115 -8.98 -16.71 -12.34
CA PRO A 115 -9.90 -17.10 -13.41
C PRO A 115 -11.32 -16.54 -13.21
N ALA A 116 -12.01 -16.23 -14.31
CA ALA A 116 -13.45 -15.98 -14.32
C ALA A 116 -14.20 -17.19 -13.74
N THR A 117 -15.20 -16.91 -12.91
CA THR A 117 -16.08 -17.95 -12.34
C THR A 117 -17.37 -18.10 -13.14
N ASP A 118 -17.79 -17.06 -13.86
CA ASP A 118 -18.89 -17.11 -14.83
C ASP A 118 -18.34 -17.17 -16.26
N LEU A 119 -18.47 -18.34 -16.90
CA LEU A 119 -18.03 -18.57 -18.27
C LEU A 119 -19.15 -18.46 -19.30
N SER A 120 -20.40 -18.24 -18.86
CA SER A 120 -21.56 -18.17 -19.75
C SER A 120 -21.55 -16.90 -20.63
N ASP A 121 -20.97 -15.83 -20.10
CA ASP A 121 -20.75 -14.54 -20.77
C ASP A 121 -19.30 -14.07 -20.55
N TYR A 122 -18.32 -14.92 -20.86
CA TYR A 122 -16.91 -14.60 -20.63
C TYR A 122 -16.46 -13.37 -21.45
N ARG A 123 -15.91 -12.35 -20.78
CA ARG A 123 -15.55 -11.05 -21.38
C ARG A 123 -14.05 -10.76 -21.43
N GLY A 124 -13.21 -11.78 -21.27
CA GLY A 124 -11.76 -11.64 -21.31
C GLY A 124 -11.14 -11.14 -20.01
N ALA A 125 -9.86 -10.79 -20.05
CA ALA A 125 -9.11 -10.41 -18.86
C ALA A 125 -9.12 -8.90 -18.59
N VAL A 126 -9.22 -8.51 -17.31
CA VAL A 126 -8.96 -7.16 -16.81
C VAL A 126 -7.63 -7.17 -16.05
N TRP A 127 -6.75 -6.26 -16.45
CA TRP A 127 -5.41 -6.13 -15.91
C TRP A 127 -5.38 -5.09 -14.80
N THR A 128 -4.60 -5.32 -13.76
CA THR A 128 -4.45 -4.38 -12.65
C THR A 128 -2.99 -4.04 -12.40
N ASN A 129 -2.74 -2.83 -11.89
CA ASN A 129 -1.44 -2.47 -11.34
C ASN A 129 -1.63 -1.56 -10.11
N PRO A 130 -1.04 -1.88 -8.95
CA PRO A 130 -1.24 -1.12 -7.71
C PRO A 130 -0.46 0.20 -7.66
N GLY A 131 0.51 0.40 -8.55
CA GLY A 131 1.37 1.57 -8.56
C GLY A 131 2.62 1.43 -7.69
N GLY A 132 2.91 2.46 -6.90
CA GLY A 132 4.22 2.70 -6.28
C GLY A 132 4.95 3.86 -6.97
N PRO A 133 5.85 3.64 -7.95
CA PRO A 133 6.30 2.36 -8.52
C PRO A 133 7.03 1.50 -7.49
N GLY A 134 7.20 0.21 -7.80
CA GLY A 134 7.79 -0.77 -6.90
C GLY A 134 6.77 -1.65 -6.18
N GLY A 135 5.47 -1.37 -6.27
CA GLY A 135 4.42 -2.22 -5.73
C GLY A 135 4.29 -3.53 -6.51
N SER A 136 4.18 -4.66 -5.81
CA SER A 136 3.98 -5.97 -6.42
C SER A 136 2.54 -6.14 -6.87
N GLY A 137 2.36 -6.35 -8.18
CA GLY A 137 1.07 -6.73 -8.74
C GLY A 137 0.61 -8.10 -8.27
N VAL A 138 1.55 -9.03 -8.02
CA VAL A 138 1.27 -10.36 -7.45
C VAL A 138 0.67 -10.25 -6.06
N TYR A 139 1.34 -9.50 -5.17
CA TYR A 139 0.87 -9.27 -3.81
C TYR A 139 -0.51 -8.62 -3.80
N SER A 140 -0.68 -7.55 -4.58
CA SER A 140 -1.93 -6.81 -4.61
C SER A 140 -3.10 -7.66 -5.14
N LEU A 141 -2.89 -8.48 -6.18
CA LEU A 141 -3.95 -9.34 -6.71
C LEU A 141 -4.35 -10.43 -5.70
N ARG A 142 -3.39 -11.00 -4.97
CA ARG A 142 -3.70 -12.00 -3.94
C ARG A 142 -4.60 -11.44 -2.84
N ARG A 143 -4.37 -10.19 -2.45
CA ARG A 143 -5.10 -9.53 -1.37
C ARG A 143 -6.43 -8.94 -1.83
N ASN A 144 -6.45 -8.30 -2.99
CA ASN A 144 -7.54 -7.43 -3.44
C ASN A 144 -8.25 -7.91 -4.71
N GLY A 145 -7.66 -8.86 -5.46
CA GLY A 145 -8.12 -9.24 -6.79
C GLY A 145 -9.53 -9.82 -6.84
N HIS A 146 -9.98 -10.55 -5.82
CA HIS A 146 -11.36 -11.04 -5.74
C HIS A 146 -12.37 -9.90 -5.57
N ASN A 147 -12.03 -8.86 -4.79
CA ASN A 147 -12.89 -7.69 -4.63
C ASN A 147 -12.91 -6.84 -5.91
N VAL A 148 -11.77 -6.76 -6.63
CA VAL A 148 -11.75 -6.18 -7.98
C VAL A 148 -12.66 -6.99 -8.91
N GLN A 149 -12.60 -8.33 -8.90
CA GLN A 149 -13.45 -9.19 -9.72
C GLN A 149 -14.94 -9.00 -9.42
N LYS A 150 -15.32 -8.83 -8.15
CA LYS A 150 -16.69 -8.49 -7.75
C LYS A 150 -17.18 -7.21 -8.44
N ILE A 151 -16.37 -6.15 -8.45
CA ILE A 151 -16.73 -4.86 -9.06
C ILE A 151 -16.73 -4.95 -10.59
N VAL A 152 -15.69 -5.48 -11.22
CA VAL A 152 -15.62 -5.47 -12.70
C VAL A 152 -16.57 -6.51 -13.31
N GLY A 153 -16.76 -7.65 -12.65
CA GLY A 153 -17.61 -8.78 -13.07
C GLY A 153 -16.91 -10.13 -12.91
N ARG A 154 -17.67 -11.12 -12.41
CA ARG A 154 -17.21 -12.53 -12.27
C ARG A 154 -16.96 -13.25 -13.59
N ASN A 155 -17.34 -12.62 -14.70
CA ASN A 155 -17.13 -13.07 -16.07
C ASN A 155 -15.82 -12.56 -16.71
N HIS A 156 -14.96 -11.93 -15.91
CA HIS A 156 -13.61 -11.54 -16.31
C HIS A 156 -12.55 -12.33 -15.55
N ASP A 157 -11.50 -12.71 -16.26
CA ASP A 157 -10.23 -13.04 -15.60
C ASP A 157 -9.66 -11.74 -15.01
N ILE A 158 -9.08 -11.78 -13.80
CA ILE A 158 -8.29 -10.65 -13.28
C ILE A 158 -6.83 -11.02 -13.31
N ILE A 159 -6.02 -10.21 -13.98
CA ILE A 159 -4.59 -10.46 -14.19
C ILE A 159 -3.78 -9.32 -13.61
N SER A 160 -2.67 -9.68 -13.00
CA SER A 160 -1.67 -8.73 -12.53
C SER A 160 -0.28 -9.32 -12.75
N PHE A 161 0.74 -8.48 -12.72
CA PHE A 161 2.11 -8.92 -12.86
C PHE A 161 3.04 -8.01 -12.06
N ASP A 162 4.18 -8.55 -11.66
CA ASP A 162 5.26 -7.76 -11.11
C ASP A 162 6.12 -7.21 -12.26
N PRO A 163 6.28 -5.89 -12.42
CA PRO A 163 7.14 -5.36 -13.48
C PRO A 163 8.61 -5.79 -13.29
N ARG A 164 9.41 -5.58 -14.33
CA ARG A 164 10.87 -5.83 -14.30
C ARG A 164 11.52 -5.25 -13.04
N GLY A 165 12.24 -6.08 -12.28
CA GLY A 165 12.92 -5.66 -11.05
C GLY A 165 12.07 -5.57 -9.78
N ILE A 166 10.76 -5.87 -9.87
CA ILE A 166 9.81 -5.71 -8.76
C ILE A 166 9.32 -7.08 -8.29
N GLY A 167 9.06 -7.22 -6.98
CA GLY A 167 8.40 -8.38 -6.40
C GLY A 167 9.12 -9.69 -6.74
N ALA A 168 8.38 -10.63 -7.32
CA ALA A 168 8.87 -11.95 -7.72
C ALA A 168 9.50 -11.98 -9.14
N SER A 169 9.53 -10.86 -9.86
CA SER A 169 10.22 -10.77 -11.15
C SER A 169 11.73 -10.72 -10.98
N THR A 170 12.45 -11.40 -11.88
CA THR A 170 13.91 -11.56 -11.80
C THR A 170 14.64 -11.04 -13.04
N PRO A 171 15.83 -10.44 -12.91
CA PRO A 171 16.52 -10.11 -11.65
C PRO A 171 15.79 -9.01 -10.86
N SER A 172 15.95 -9.01 -9.54
CA SER A 172 15.33 -8.04 -8.63
C SER A 172 16.17 -6.76 -8.54
N LEU A 173 15.52 -5.61 -8.34
CA LEU A 173 16.21 -4.35 -8.00
C LEU A 173 16.63 -4.38 -6.53
N ASN A 174 17.94 -4.25 -6.29
CA ASN A 174 18.53 -4.22 -4.97
C ASN A 174 19.77 -3.30 -4.96
N CYS A 175 19.67 -2.18 -4.26
CA CYS A 175 20.74 -1.19 -4.18
C CYS A 175 21.76 -1.47 -3.07
N TRP A 176 21.47 -2.40 -2.16
CA TRP A 176 22.21 -2.58 -0.90
C TRP A 176 23.01 -3.86 -0.80
N GLY A 177 22.75 -4.83 -1.69
CA GLY A 177 23.33 -6.16 -1.66
C GLY A 177 22.80 -7.05 -0.52
N SER A 178 22.30 -6.47 0.57
CA SER A 178 21.69 -7.18 1.70
C SER A 178 20.60 -6.36 2.41
N LYS A 179 19.66 -7.04 3.07
CA LYS A 179 18.59 -6.39 3.85
C LYS A 179 19.16 -5.61 5.05
N GLN A 180 20.27 -6.07 5.63
CA GLN A 180 20.94 -5.48 6.78
C GLN A 180 21.55 -4.13 6.40
N ASN A 181 22.22 -4.03 5.24
CA ASN A 181 22.75 -2.77 4.73
C ASN A 181 21.64 -1.74 4.53
N SER A 182 20.52 -2.16 3.92
CA SER A 182 19.34 -1.30 3.76
C SER A 182 18.80 -0.80 5.11
N LYS A 183 18.66 -1.69 6.11
CA LYS A 183 18.21 -1.32 7.46
C LYS A 183 19.17 -0.34 8.14
N VAL A 184 20.48 -0.61 8.09
CA VAL A 184 21.51 0.28 8.70
C VAL A 184 21.50 1.65 8.03
N TRP A 185 21.35 1.71 6.71
CA TRP A 185 21.25 2.99 6.01
C TRP A 185 20.03 3.81 6.46
N LYS A 186 18.86 3.16 6.60
CA LYS A 186 17.62 3.80 7.06
C LYS A 186 17.72 4.33 8.50
N LEU A 187 18.51 3.69 9.38
CA LEU A 187 18.76 4.18 10.74
C LEU A 187 19.55 5.50 10.79
N GLN A 188 20.24 5.85 9.70
CA GLN A 188 21.02 7.09 9.59
C GLN A 188 20.20 8.25 8.98
N ASP A 189 18.88 8.12 8.94
CA ASP A 189 17.99 9.16 8.43
C ASP A 189 18.21 10.50 9.15
N VAL A 190 18.39 11.56 8.37
CA VAL A 190 18.67 12.92 8.84
C VAL A 190 17.40 13.73 9.10
N GLY A 191 16.23 13.16 8.80
CA GLY A 191 14.93 13.81 8.96
C GLY A 191 14.50 14.62 7.74
N LEU A 192 13.44 15.42 7.90
CA LEU A 192 12.94 16.28 6.84
C LEU A 192 13.80 17.53 6.70
N ILE A 193 13.93 18.04 5.48
CA ILE A 193 14.83 19.15 5.14
C ILE A 193 14.51 20.48 5.85
N ASP A 194 13.29 20.64 6.37
CA ASP A 194 12.83 21.81 7.12
C ASP A 194 12.81 21.58 8.64
N SER A 195 13.38 20.48 9.12
CA SER A 195 13.47 20.17 10.55
C SER A 195 14.47 21.08 11.27
N HIS A 196 15.69 21.21 10.74
CA HIS A 196 16.77 22.05 11.27
C HIS A 196 17.58 22.72 10.13
N PRO A 197 18.25 23.86 10.39
CA PRO A 197 19.13 24.49 9.40
C PRO A 197 20.25 23.54 8.95
N GLY A 198 20.45 23.43 7.64
CA GLY A 198 21.54 22.63 7.04
C GLY A 198 21.17 21.20 6.63
N ILE A 199 20.04 20.64 7.11
CA ILE A 199 19.64 19.25 6.82
C ILE A 199 19.51 18.95 5.32
N LEU A 200 19.14 19.95 4.50
CA LEU A 200 19.06 19.79 3.05
C LEU A 200 20.38 19.29 2.45
N TYR A 201 21.54 19.79 2.89
CA TYR A 201 22.83 19.40 2.34
C TYR A 201 23.19 17.95 2.72
N ASP A 202 22.88 17.54 3.95
CA ASP A 202 23.08 16.15 4.40
C ASP A 202 22.14 15.20 3.65
N ALA A 203 20.86 15.57 3.50
CA ALA A 203 19.88 14.79 2.75
C ALA A 203 20.27 14.65 1.27
N TYR A 204 20.73 15.74 0.66
CA TYR A 204 21.22 15.76 -0.73
C TYR A 204 22.45 14.86 -0.91
N ALA A 205 23.44 14.95 -0.01
CA ALA A 205 24.63 14.10 -0.04
C ALA A 205 24.28 12.61 0.16
N ARG A 206 23.34 12.32 1.08
CA ARG A 206 22.82 10.96 1.28
C ARG A 206 22.12 10.41 0.05
N ALA A 207 21.26 11.20 -0.60
CA ALA A 207 20.60 10.78 -1.83
C ALA A 207 21.62 10.46 -2.95
N SER A 208 22.65 11.30 -3.12
CA SER A 208 23.75 11.05 -4.05
C SER A 208 24.51 9.75 -3.72
N ALA A 209 24.80 9.50 -2.44
CA ALA A 209 25.47 8.29 -1.99
C ALA A 209 24.63 7.02 -2.24
N LEU A 210 23.31 7.08 -1.99
CA LEU A 210 22.38 6.01 -2.30
C LEU A 210 22.35 5.70 -3.81
N SER A 211 22.23 6.72 -4.65
CA SER A 211 22.28 6.55 -6.11
C SER A 211 23.58 5.89 -6.57
N GLY A 212 24.72 6.31 -6.01
CA GLY A 212 26.03 5.69 -6.29
C GLY A 212 26.12 4.23 -5.85
N ALA A 213 25.65 3.91 -4.65
CA ALA A 213 25.62 2.54 -4.13
C ALA A 213 24.72 1.63 -4.98
N CYS A 214 23.57 2.14 -5.41
CA CYS A 214 22.66 1.40 -6.26
C CYS A 214 23.28 1.09 -7.63
N GLN A 215 23.89 2.09 -8.26
CA GLN A 215 24.60 1.94 -9.53
C GLN A 215 25.68 0.85 -9.43
N GLU A 216 26.52 0.92 -8.40
CA GLU A 216 27.63 -0.03 -8.22
C GLU A 216 27.10 -1.46 -8.00
N THR A 217 26.16 -1.63 -7.05
CA THR A 217 25.58 -2.93 -6.73
C THR A 217 24.92 -3.57 -7.94
N MET A 218 24.10 -2.80 -8.67
CA MET A 218 23.38 -3.32 -9.83
C MET A 218 24.31 -3.60 -11.02
N ASN A 219 25.40 -2.85 -11.19
CA ASN A 219 26.40 -3.13 -12.21
C ASN A 219 27.21 -4.40 -11.90
N GLN A 220 27.55 -4.63 -10.63
CA GLN A 220 28.26 -5.83 -10.19
C GLN A 220 27.40 -7.10 -10.32
N ALA A 221 26.08 -6.98 -10.14
CA ALA A 221 25.13 -8.09 -10.29
C ALA A 221 25.06 -8.63 -11.73
N THR A 222 25.49 -7.86 -12.74
CA THR A 222 25.44 -8.25 -14.16
C THR A 222 26.84 -8.48 -14.71
N THR A 223 27.32 -9.74 -14.71
CA THR A 223 28.64 -10.09 -15.28
C THR A 223 28.61 -10.07 -16.82
N GLY A 224 29.10 -8.99 -17.42
CA GLY A 224 29.18 -8.84 -18.89
C GLY A 224 27.84 -8.56 -19.59
N GLN A 225 26.77 -8.31 -18.82
CA GLN A 225 25.47 -7.88 -19.32
C GLN A 225 25.20 -6.43 -18.94
N GLU A 226 24.24 -5.80 -19.61
CA GLU A 226 23.80 -4.44 -19.28
C GLU A 226 23.04 -4.44 -17.95
N SER A 227 23.26 -3.40 -17.14
CA SER A 227 22.58 -3.25 -15.85
C SER A 227 21.08 -3.12 -16.03
N LEU A 228 20.31 -3.79 -15.16
CA LEU A 228 18.85 -3.70 -15.15
C LEU A 228 18.39 -2.23 -15.01
N LEU A 229 19.15 -1.37 -14.31
CA LEU A 229 18.82 0.04 -14.12
C LEU A 229 18.62 0.80 -15.44
N ASN A 230 19.26 0.38 -16.53
CA ASN A 230 19.09 1.01 -17.85
C ASN A 230 17.77 0.64 -18.54
N HIS A 231 17.02 -0.30 -17.97
CA HIS A 231 15.93 -1.00 -18.64
C HIS A 231 14.61 -0.94 -17.86
N VAL A 232 14.54 -0.33 -16.68
CA VAL A 232 13.34 -0.34 -15.82
C VAL A 232 12.36 0.82 -16.01
N SER A 233 12.52 1.62 -17.06
CA SER A 233 11.56 2.66 -17.42
C SER A 233 10.16 2.11 -17.69
N THR A 234 9.15 2.95 -17.50
CA THR A 234 7.74 2.65 -17.78
C THR A 234 7.51 2.29 -19.25
N ALA A 235 8.27 2.88 -20.19
CA ALA A 235 8.19 2.53 -21.61
C ALA A 235 8.54 1.06 -21.87
N SER A 236 9.55 0.53 -21.17
CA SER A 236 9.92 -0.88 -21.25
C SER A 236 8.84 -1.77 -20.64
N VAL A 237 8.24 -1.37 -19.52
CA VAL A 237 7.12 -2.09 -18.89
C VAL A 237 5.87 -2.08 -19.78
N ALA A 238 5.56 -0.97 -20.46
CA ALA A 238 4.47 -0.91 -21.42
C ALA A 238 4.68 -1.86 -22.61
N ARG A 239 5.93 -2.02 -23.06
CA ARG A 239 6.28 -3.02 -24.09
C ARG A 239 6.19 -4.46 -23.56
N ASP A 240 6.54 -4.68 -22.29
CA ASP A 240 6.32 -5.97 -21.61
C ASP A 240 4.84 -6.33 -21.60
N MET A 241 3.95 -5.38 -21.26
CA MET A 241 2.50 -5.58 -21.29
C MET A 241 2.00 -5.99 -22.67
N LEU A 242 2.48 -5.34 -23.73
CA LEU A 242 2.14 -5.70 -25.12
C LEU A 242 2.59 -7.13 -25.47
N GLU A 243 3.74 -7.56 -24.98
CA GLU A 243 4.22 -8.93 -25.22
C GLU A 243 3.37 -9.96 -24.48
N ILE A 244 3.07 -9.71 -23.20
CA ILE A 244 2.19 -10.59 -22.43
C ILE A 244 0.82 -10.71 -23.11
N MET A 245 0.23 -9.60 -23.61
CA MET A 245 -1.02 -9.63 -24.37
C MET A 245 -0.92 -10.51 -25.62
N THR A 246 0.19 -10.38 -26.36
CA THR A 246 0.45 -11.17 -27.57
C THR A 246 0.52 -12.66 -27.23
N LYS A 247 1.24 -13.02 -26.15
CA LYS A 247 1.35 -14.41 -25.66
C LYS A 247 0.04 -14.97 -25.10
N MET A 248 -0.84 -14.10 -24.60
CA MET A 248 -2.21 -14.48 -24.24
C MET A 248 -3.15 -14.61 -25.45
N GLY A 249 -2.74 -14.19 -26.65
CA GLY A 249 -3.63 -14.10 -27.81
C GLY A 249 -4.72 -13.04 -27.67
N THR A 250 -4.48 -11.99 -26.87
CA THR A 250 -5.44 -10.91 -26.61
C THR A 250 -5.11 -9.68 -27.47
N GLU A 251 -6.06 -9.24 -28.29
CA GLU A 251 -5.84 -8.13 -29.24
C GLU A 251 -5.86 -6.74 -28.56
N LYS A 252 -6.74 -6.55 -27.58
CA LYS A 252 -6.94 -5.27 -26.88
C LYS A 252 -7.06 -5.47 -25.37
N MET A 253 -6.58 -4.50 -24.61
CA MET A 253 -6.43 -4.57 -23.17
C MET A 253 -7.60 -3.92 -22.45
N LYS A 254 -8.06 -4.56 -21.37
CA LYS A 254 -8.86 -3.94 -20.30
C LYS A 254 -7.95 -3.75 -19.10
N TYR A 255 -7.89 -2.55 -18.55
CA TYR A 255 -6.93 -2.20 -17.50
C TYR A 255 -7.54 -1.29 -16.43
N TRP A 256 -7.20 -1.54 -15.17
CA TRP A 256 -7.48 -0.67 -14.03
C TRP A 256 -6.18 -0.40 -13.27
N GLY A 257 -5.62 0.79 -13.48
CA GLY A 257 -4.37 1.21 -12.84
C GLY A 257 -4.63 2.17 -11.69
N PHE A 258 -3.87 1.99 -10.61
CA PHE A 258 -3.91 2.83 -9.43
C PHE A 258 -2.61 3.59 -9.25
N SER A 259 -2.66 4.86 -8.82
CA SER A 259 -1.45 5.62 -8.48
C SER A 259 -0.45 5.65 -9.65
N TYR A 260 0.84 5.31 -9.47
CA TYR A 260 1.80 5.12 -10.58
C TYR A 260 1.30 4.18 -11.70
N GLY A 261 0.43 3.21 -11.38
CA GLY A 261 -0.23 2.37 -12.38
C GLY A 261 -1.05 3.18 -13.39
N THR A 262 -1.50 4.39 -13.05
CA THR A 262 -2.10 5.35 -13.99
C THR A 262 -1.09 5.89 -15.00
N TYR A 263 0.14 6.20 -14.57
CA TYR A 263 1.22 6.59 -15.47
C TYR A 263 1.57 5.46 -16.43
N LEU A 264 1.69 4.22 -15.92
CA LEU A 264 1.89 3.03 -16.76
C LEU A 264 0.77 2.85 -17.80
N GLY A 265 -0.49 2.98 -17.37
CA GLY A 265 -1.65 2.92 -18.27
C GLY A 265 -1.65 4.05 -19.31
N GLY A 266 -1.29 5.27 -18.92
CA GLY A 266 -1.17 6.43 -19.79
C GLY A 266 -0.07 6.29 -20.84
N VAL A 267 1.11 5.80 -20.44
CA VAL A 267 2.21 5.48 -21.35
C VAL A 267 1.79 4.41 -22.35
N PHE A 268 1.16 3.32 -21.88
CA PHE A 268 0.65 2.27 -22.76
C PHE A 268 -0.39 2.81 -23.75
N ALA A 269 -1.34 3.63 -23.28
CA ALA A 269 -2.37 4.20 -24.13
C ALA A 269 -1.83 5.19 -25.18
N ALA A 270 -0.76 5.92 -24.86
CA ALA A 270 -0.10 6.83 -25.81
C ALA A 270 0.76 6.05 -26.83
N MET A 271 1.45 5.00 -26.41
CA MET A 271 2.31 4.19 -27.27
C MET A 271 1.53 3.22 -28.16
N TYR A 272 0.42 2.66 -27.65
CA TYR A 272 -0.37 1.61 -28.28
C TYR A 272 -1.89 1.91 -28.22
N PRO A 273 -2.35 3.07 -28.73
CA PRO A 273 -3.74 3.50 -28.56
C PRO A 273 -4.77 2.52 -29.15
N ASP A 274 -4.44 1.83 -30.25
CA ASP A 274 -5.30 0.82 -30.89
C ASP A 274 -5.51 -0.42 -30.00
N LYS A 275 -4.59 -0.67 -29.06
CA LYS A 275 -4.61 -1.80 -28.13
C LYS A 275 -5.41 -1.55 -26.85
N VAL A 276 -6.07 -0.40 -26.68
CA VAL A 276 -6.83 -0.08 -25.46
C VAL A 276 -8.33 -0.31 -25.66
N GLU A 277 -8.90 -1.37 -25.04
CA GLU A 277 -10.34 -1.63 -25.06
C GLU A 277 -11.08 -0.96 -23.91
N ARG A 278 -10.56 -1.03 -22.68
CA ARG A 278 -11.12 -0.34 -21.51
C ARG A 278 -9.97 0.09 -20.63
N LEU A 279 -9.97 1.33 -20.16
CA LEU A 279 -8.94 1.81 -19.24
C LEU A 279 -9.58 2.66 -18.16
N VAL A 280 -9.45 2.20 -16.92
CA VAL A 280 -9.77 2.96 -15.71
C VAL A 280 -8.44 3.44 -15.09
N SER A 281 -8.33 4.75 -14.94
CA SER A 281 -7.15 5.43 -14.42
C SER A 281 -7.50 6.11 -13.09
N ASP A 282 -7.12 5.50 -11.97
CA ASP A 282 -7.61 5.85 -10.63
C ASP A 282 -6.50 6.41 -9.71
N GLY A 283 -6.63 7.67 -9.29
CA GLY A 283 -5.57 8.40 -8.59
C GLY A 283 -4.42 8.72 -9.53
N ASN A 284 -4.59 9.77 -10.33
CA ASN A 284 -3.81 10.02 -11.54
C ASN A 284 -2.50 10.78 -11.32
N VAL A 285 -1.37 10.14 -11.61
CA VAL A 285 -0.07 10.82 -11.68
C VAL A 285 -0.08 11.80 -12.87
N ASP A 286 0.44 13.01 -12.68
CA ASP A 286 0.62 13.94 -13.80
C ASP A 286 1.70 13.41 -14.76
N TYR A 287 1.30 13.08 -15.98
CA TYR A 287 2.18 12.37 -16.91
C TYR A 287 3.38 13.20 -17.35
N LEU A 288 3.17 14.50 -17.56
CA LEU A 288 4.24 15.39 -18.00
C LEU A 288 5.23 15.60 -16.86
N GLU A 289 4.74 15.96 -15.66
CA GLU A 289 5.62 16.21 -14.51
C GLU A 289 6.44 14.98 -14.11
N TRP A 290 5.86 13.77 -14.21
CA TRP A 290 6.59 12.53 -13.96
C TRP A 290 7.72 12.33 -14.96
N SER A 291 7.44 12.51 -16.26
CA SER A 291 8.41 12.31 -17.34
C SER A 291 9.54 13.34 -17.39
N THR A 292 9.41 14.44 -16.64
CA THR A 292 10.40 15.53 -16.56
C THR A 292 10.98 15.70 -15.16
N ASN A 293 10.72 14.76 -14.23
CA ASN A 293 11.19 14.81 -12.85
C ASN A 293 10.85 16.14 -12.15
N THR A 294 9.70 16.73 -12.48
CA THR A 294 9.30 18.06 -11.96
C THR A 294 8.66 17.95 -10.59
N HIS A 295 7.76 16.98 -10.38
CA HIS A 295 7.14 16.64 -9.10
C HIS A 295 6.72 17.84 -8.23
N THR A 296 5.87 18.73 -8.77
CA THR A 296 5.33 19.87 -7.99
C THR A 296 3.83 19.78 -7.75
N SER A 297 3.11 19.05 -8.60
CA SER A 297 1.65 18.94 -8.58
C SER A 297 1.11 18.25 -7.33
N PHE A 298 1.83 17.26 -6.79
CA PHE A 298 1.49 16.46 -5.60
C PHE A 298 0.95 17.28 -4.40
N LEU A 299 1.36 18.55 -4.28
CA LEU A 299 1.00 19.41 -3.15
C LEU A 299 -0.42 19.99 -3.20
N HIS A 300 -1.02 20.13 -4.39
CA HIS A 300 -2.17 21.02 -4.58
C HIS A 300 -3.41 20.68 -3.75
N ASP A 301 -3.59 19.41 -3.40
CA ASP A 301 -4.74 18.96 -2.62
C ASP A 301 -4.37 18.59 -1.18
N SER A 302 -3.08 18.57 -0.82
CA SER A 302 -2.62 18.12 0.50
C SER A 302 -3.18 18.96 1.64
N ASP A 303 -3.15 20.29 1.53
CA ASP A 303 -3.66 21.17 2.59
C ASP A 303 -5.19 21.11 2.70
N LYS A 304 -5.91 20.75 1.63
CA LYS A 304 -7.37 20.48 1.69
C LYS A 304 -7.67 19.26 2.58
N ILE A 305 -6.81 18.25 2.59
CA ILE A 305 -6.96 17.08 3.47
C ILE A 305 -6.66 17.46 4.92
N LEU A 306 -5.69 18.35 5.16
CA LEU A 306 -5.43 18.90 6.50
C LEU A 306 -6.63 19.70 7.01
N GLU A 307 -7.22 20.55 6.16
CA GLU A 307 -8.45 21.29 6.46
C GLU A 307 -9.65 20.37 6.71
N ALA A 308 -9.73 19.26 5.98
CA ALA A 308 -10.73 18.23 6.21
C ALA A 308 -10.57 17.61 7.61
N PHE A 309 -9.34 17.31 8.05
CA PHE A 309 -9.10 16.83 9.42
C PHE A 309 -9.65 17.80 10.47
N TYR A 310 -9.39 19.11 10.33
CA TYR A 310 -9.95 20.11 11.24
C TYR A 310 -11.47 20.11 11.24
N THR A 311 -12.06 20.11 10.05
CA THR A 311 -13.51 20.18 9.86
C THR A 311 -14.21 18.96 10.44
N TYR A 312 -13.76 17.76 10.08
CA TYR A 312 -14.37 16.52 10.57
C TYR A 312 -14.12 16.28 12.05
N CYS A 313 -12.91 16.58 12.57
CA CYS A 313 -12.66 16.44 14.01
C CYS A 313 -13.54 17.41 14.84
N HIS A 314 -13.73 18.64 14.38
CA HIS A 314 -14.64 19.59 15.01
C HIS A 314 -16.09 19.09 14.96
N ALA A 315 -16.57 18.66 13.78
CA ALA A 315 -17.94 18.19 13.58
C ALA A 315 -18.25 16.91 14.39
N ALA A 316 -17.27 16.02 14.53
CA ALA A 316 -17.41 14.76 15.27
C ALA A 316 -17.60 14.95 16.79
N GLY A 317 -17.19 16.11 17.32
CA GLY A 317 -17.31 16.42 18.75
C GLY A 317 -16.32 15.64 19.64
N PRO A 318 -16.30 15.94 20.95
CA PRO A 318 -15.32 15.38 21.89
C PRO A 318 -15.50 13.89 22.16
N ARG A 319 -16.64 13.30 21.75
CA ARG A 319 -16.90 11.87 21.91
C ARG A 319 -16.18 11.02 20.86
N LEU A 320 -16.07 11.55 19.63
CA LEU A 320 -15.53 10.80 18.48
C LEU A 320 -14.15 11.30 18.06
N CYS A 321 -13.83 12.59 18.27
CA CYS A 321 -12.48 13.11 18.09
C CYS A 321 -11.83 13.45 19.43
N SER A 322 -10.78 12.71 19.83
CA SER A 322 -10.02 12.99 21.06
C SER A 322 -9.27 14.32 21.01
N PHE A 323 -8.98 14.84 19.82
CA PHE A 323 -8.31 16.12 19.59
C PHE A 323 -9.31 17.26 19.31
N TYR A 324 -10.58 17.07 19.70
CA TYR A 324 -11.64 18.04 19.46
C TYR A 324 -11.32 19.43 20.03
N SER A 325 -11.71 20.46 19.29
CA SER A 325 -11.87 21.83 19.79
C SER A 325 -13.17 22.47 19.26
N PRO A 326 -13.72 23.50 19.93
CA PRO A 326 -14.93 24.20 19.48
C PRO A 326 -14.81 24.95 18.16
N THR A 327 -13.60 25.13 17.60
CA THR A 327 -13.39 25.76 16.29
C THR A 327 -12.29 25.04 15.53
N THR A 328 -12.38 25.02 14.20
CA THR A 328 -11.35 24.45 13.31
C THR A 328 -10.02 25.20 13.42
N THR A 329 -10.06 26.52 13.60
CA THR A 329 -8.87 27.37 13.82
C THR A 329 -8.09 26.95 15.05
N GLU A 330 -8.78 26.58 16.14
CA GLU A 330 -8.11 26.12 17.36
C GLU A 330 -7.44 24.76 17.16
N ILE A 331 -8.06 23.83 16.42
CA ILE A 331 -7.44 22.56 16.06
C ILE A 331 -6.16 22.81 15.26
N SER A 332 -6.24 23.67 14.24
CA SER A 332 -5.08 24.04 13.40
C SER A 332 -3.94 24.67 14.21
N ARG A 333 -4.27 25.58 15.12
CA ARG A 333 -3.31 26.23 16.02
C ARG A 333 -2.60 25.19 16.89
N ARG A 334 -3.35 24.26 17.50
CA ARG A 334 -2.81 23.19 18.35
C ARG A 334 -1.83 22.28 17.60
N ILE A 335 -2.16 21.84 16.37
CA ILE A 335 -1.21 21.05 15.55
C ILE A 335 0.06 21.84 15.28
N SER A 336 -0.07 23.11 14.90
CA SER A 336 1.08 23.98 14.60
C SER A 336 2.00 24.16 15.81
N LEU A 337 1.44 24.24 17.02
CA LEU A 337 2.20 24.28 18.28
C LEU A 337 2.94 22.98 18.56
N ILE A 338 2.30 21.82 18.38
CA ILE A 338 2.96 20.51 18.55
C ILE A 338 4.15 20.43 17.60
N LEU A 339 3.95 20.73 16.32
CA LEU A 339 5.02 20.70 15.31
C LEU A 339 6.15 21.67 15.65
N SER A 340 5.83 22.91 16.04
CA SER A 340 6.86 23.89 16.40
C SER A 340 7.64 23.48 17.65
N ASN A 341 6.97 22.90 18.65
CA ASN A 341 7.62 22.43 19.88
C ASN A 341 8.55 21.25 19.60
N LEU A 342 8.14 20.29 18.77
CA LEU A 342 8.94 19.10 18.43
C LEU A 342 10.24 19.42 17.69
N LYS A 343 10.43 20.63 17.15
CA LYS A 343 11.72 21.06 16.57
C LYS A 343 12.81 21.27 17.62
N THR A 344 12.44 21.65 18.84
CA THR A 344 13.38 21.99 19.93
C THR A 344 13.24 21.06 21.14
N HIS A 345 12.09 20.42 21.31
CA HIS A 345 11.75 19.55 22.43
C HIS A 345 11.11 18.26 21.91
N PRO A 346 11.89 17.33 21.32
CA PRO A 346 11.36 16.03 20.91
C PRO A 346 10.86 15.23 22.12
N ILE A 347 9.87 14.37 21.91
CA ILE A 347 9.26 13.57 22.97
C ILE A 347 9.96 12.21 23.03
N ILE A 348 10.41 11.83 24.23
CA ILE A 348 11.07 10.56 24.49
C ILE A 348 10.01 9.53 24.90
N VAL A 349 9.97 8.40 24.23
CA VAL A 349 9.23 7.21 24.67
C VAL A 349 10.24 6.24 25.28
N PRO A 350 10.19 5.99 26.60
CA PRO A 350 11.14 5.10 27.25
C PRO A 350 10.97 3.67 26.77
N SER A 351 12.05 2.91 26.84
CA SER A 351 12.02 1.45 26.68
C SER A 351 11.13 0.82 27.77
N VAL A 352 10.30 -0.14 27.37
CA VAL A 352 9.37 -0.85 28.27
C VAL A 352 9.93 -2.19 28.76
N ASP A 353 10.93 -2.73 28.05
CA ASP A 353 11.61 -3.97 28.36
C ASP A 353 13.04 -3.99 27.76
N PRO A 354 13.95 -4.88 28.22
CA PRO A 354 15.35 -4.91 27.78
C PRO A 354 15.60 -5.14 26.29
N ILE A 355 14.58 -5.55 25.52
CA ILE A 355 14.68 -5.87 24.09
C ILE A 355 14.13 -4.69 23.25
N SER A 356 13.25 -3.86 23.81
CA SER A 356 12.74 -2.64 23.19
C SER A 356 13.74 -1.47 23.28
N LEU A 357 14.00 -0.79 22.17
CA LEU A 357 14.78 0.46 22.15
C LEU A 357 13.89 1.65 22.56
N PRO A 358 14.43 2.67 23.26
CA PRO A 358 13.73 3.93 23.45
C PRO A 358 13.49 4.63 22.11
N GLU A 359 12.36 5.31 21.97
CA GLU A 359 12.01 6.06 20.76
C GLU A 359 12.04 7.57 20.99
N ILE A 360 12.30 8.30 19.91
CA ILE A 360 12.30 9.76 19.90
C ILE A 360 11.30 10.23 18.84
N ILE A 361 10.22 10.86 19.28
CA ILE A 361 9.23 11.48 18.41
C ILE A 361 9.72 12.88 18.05
N THR A 362 10.07 13.05 16.78
CA THR A 362 10.61 14.28 16.21
C THR A 362 9.59 15.01 15.33
N TYR A 363 9.87 16.27 15.01
CA TYR A 363 9.13 17.02 13.99
C TYR A 363 9.00 16.23 12.68
N SER A 364 10.11 15.67 12.20
CA SER A 364 10.17 14.87 10.97
C SER A 364 9.23 13.66 11.04
N SER A 365 9.25 12.93 12.17
CA SER A 365 8.41 11.74 12.35
C SER A 365 6.91 12.07 12.38
N LEU A 366 6.50 13.18 13.01
CA LEU A 366 5.09 13.60 13.04
C LEU A 366 4.62 14.10 11.67
N LYS A 367 5.41 14.88 10.95
CA LYS A 367 5.09 15.35 9.59
C LYS A 367 4.90 14.18 8.62
N ARG A 368 5.80 13.20 8.72
CA ARG A 368 5.73 11.93 8.02
C ARG A 368 4.45 11.18 8.35
N LEU A 369 4.10 11.03 9.64
CA LEU A 369 2.83 10.42 10.05
C LEU A 369 1.61 11.15 9.50
N ILE A 370 1.57 12.49 9.57
CA ILE A 370 0.47 13.28 9.00
C ILE A 370 0.33 13.01 7.50
N SER A 371 1.43 13.02 6.75
CA SER A 371 1.42 12.71 5.32
C SER A 371 0.94 11.29 5.01
N ALA A 372 1.33 10.31 5.82
CA ALA A 372 0.88 8.93 5.71
C ALA A 372 -0.62 8.77 6.00
N VAL A 373 -1.11 9.42 7.05
CA VAL A 373 -2.54 9.43 7.43
C VAL A 373 -3.41 10.00 6.33
N PHE A 374 -2.93 11.00 5.59
CA PHE A 374 -3.68 11.66 4.52
C PHE A 374 -4.05 10.74 3.37
N TYR A 375 -3.32 9.63 3.19
CA TYR A 375 -3.62 8.65 2.17
C TYR A 375 -4.93 7.89 2.46
N ARG A 376 -5.27 7.68 3.75
CA ARG A 376 -6.49 6.98 4.21
C ARG A 376 -7.19 7.70 5.37
N PRO A 377 -7.75 8.90 5.12
CA PRO A 377 -8.38 9.73 6.13
C PRO A 377 -9.48 9.03 6.92
N VAL A 378 -10.36 8.28 6.23
CA VAL A 378 -11.50 7.59 6.84
C VAL A 378 -11.04 6.65 7.96
N LEU A 379 -9.95 5.92 7.73
CA LEU A 379 -9.42 4.96 8.71
C LEU A 379 -8.50 5.59 9.75
N LEU A 380 -7.71 6.59 9.37
CA LEU A 380 -6.56 7.02 10.17
C LEU A 380 -6.75 8.35 10.90
N PHE A 381 -7.76 9.16 10.56
CA PHE A 381 -8.04 10.41 11.27
C PHE A 381 -8.34 10.21 12.77
N PRO A 382 -9.15 9.22 13.19
CA PRO A 382 -9.37 8.97 14.62
C PRO A 382 -8.08 8.64 15.37
N SER A 383 -7.20 7.82 14.77
CA SER A 383 -5.91 7.48 15.34
C SER A 383 -4.96 8.68 15.40
N LEU A 384 -4.93 9.51 14.36
CA LEU A 384 -4.15 10.75 14.34
C LEU A 384 -4.62 11.72 15.43
N ALA A 385 -5.94 11.85 15.65
CA ALA A 385 -6.46 12.66 16.74
C ALA A 385 -5.98 12.14 18.11
N ASN A 386 -5.94 10.83 18.30
CA ASN A 386 -5.43 10.24 19.55
C ASN A 386 -3.93 10.52 19.75
N VAL A 387 -3.14 10.39 18.67
CA VAL A 387 -1.72 10.72 18.67
C VAL A 387 -1.50 12.19 19.04
N LEU A 388 -2.15 13.12 18.32
CA LEU A 388 -1.98 14.56 18.55
C LEU A 388 -2.36 14.96 19.98
N GLN A 389 -3.47 14.44 20.51
CA GLN A 389 -3.89 14.70 21.88
C GLN A 389 -2.88 14.19 22.91
N SER A 390 -2.26 13.04 22.65
CA SER A 390 -1.28 12.44 23.55
C SER A 390 0.06 13.17 23.52
N LEU A 391 0.47 13.66 22.34
CA LEU A 391 1.70 14.45 22.20
C LEU A 391 1.62 15.79 22.95
N GLU A 392 0.45 16.43 23.02
CA GLU A 392 0.26 17.63 23.88
C GLU A 392 0.53 17.36 25.36
N LEU A 393 0.30 16.13 25.81
CA LEU A 393 0.55 15.67 27.17
C LEU A 393 1.97 15.12 27.37
N GLY A 394 2.83 15.21 26.36
CA GLY A 394 4.18 14.65 26.38
C GLY A 394 4.22 13.11 26.26
N ASN A 395 3.13 12.47 25.84
CA ASN A 395 3.04 11.02 25.70
C ASN A 395 3.14 10.60 24.23
N GLY A 396 4.27 9.98 23.85
CA GLY A 396 4.52 9.48 22.51
C GLY A 396 4.09 8.03 22.25
N ALA A 397 3.60 7.29 23.25
CA ALA A 397 3.28 5.86 23.08
C ALA A 397 2.23 5.60 21.98
N PRO A 398 1.13 6.37 21.86
CA PRO A 398 0.15 6.16 20.80
C PRO A 398 0.71 6.40 19.39
N PHE A 399 1.72 7.26 19.25
CA PHE A 399 2.42 7.42 17.98
C PHE A 399 3.13 6.12 17.60
N VAL A 400 3.91 5.57 18.54
CA VAL A 400 4.69 4.33 18.35
C VAL A 400 3.77 3.16 18.05
N ASP A 401 2.66 3.03 18.76
CA ASP A 401 1.66 1.99 18.52
C ASP A 401 1.07 2.08 17.12
N LEU A 402 0.70 3.29 16.67
CA LEU A 402 0.13 3.50 15.35
C LEU A 402 1.11 3.16 14.22
N VAL A 403 2.35 3.66 14.29
CA VAL A 403 3.35 3.39 13.24
C VAL A 403 3.78 1.93 13.21
N SER A 404 3.73 1.23 14.34
CA SER A 404 4.04 -0.21 14.42
C SER A 404 2.88 -1.05 13.89
N THR A 405 1.63 -0.73 14.27
CA THR A 405 0.42 -1.46 13.85
C THR A 405 0.22 -1.45 12.34
N PHE A 406 0.51 -0.33 11.69
CA PHE A 406 0.38 -0.18 10.24
C PHE A 406 1.70 -0.41 9.48
N GLY A 407 2.73 -0.99 10.12
CA GLY A 407 3.98 -1.35 9.45
C GLY A 407 4.76 -0.16 8.85
N MET A 408 4.46 1.07 9.29
CA MET A 408 5.23 2.29 8.94
C MET A 408 6.59 2.30 9.63
N ARG A 409 6.77 1.44 10.63
CA ARG A 409 8.03 1.16 11.31
C ARG A 409 8.38 -0.31 11.15
N ILE A 410 9.63 -0.59 10.79
CA ILE A 410 10.17 -1.95 10.78
C ILE A 410 11.07 -2.10 12.01
N PRO A 411 10.77 -3.00 12.95
CA PRO A 411 11.67 -3.31 14.05
C PRO A 411 13.03 -3.77 13.51
N PHE A 412 14.10 -3.18 14.02
CA PHE A 412 15.43 -3.68 13.74
C PHE A 412 15.67 -4.95 14.56
N THR A 413 15.96 -6.05 13.87
CA THR A 413 16.33 -7.32 14.49
C THR A 413 17.70 -7.74 13.95
N CYS A 414 18.63 -8.07 14.84
CA CYS A 414 19.91 -8.70 14.52
C CYS A 414 19.75 -10.22 14.44
N ASP A 415 18.85 -10.71 13.60
CA ASP A 415 18.72 -12.15 13.43
C ASP A 415 19.85 -12.64 12.50
N CYS A 416 20.89 -13.23 13.10
CA CYS A 416 22.14 -13.59 12.44
C CYS A 416 22.10 -15.00 11.81
N ASP A 417 21.03 -15.77 12.00
CA ASP A 417 20.95 -17.16 11.51
C ASP A 417 20.84 -17.26 9.98
N SER A 418 20.54 -16.16 9.28
CA SER A 418 20.39 -16.10 7.81
C SER A 418 21.49 -15.33 7.07
N CYS A 419 22.62 -15.01 7.72
CA CYS A 419 23.73 -14.28 7.08
C CYS A 419 24.37 -15.02 5.90
N HIS A 420 23.99 -16.28 5.65
CA HIS A 420 24.54 -17.13 4.59
C HIS A 420 23.68 -17.23 3.32
N SER A 421 22.48 -16.60 3.24
CA SER A 421 21.61 -16.69 2.06
C SER A 421 21.33 -15.36 1.34
N ASP A 422 21.81 -14.23 1.84
CA ASP A 422 21.43 -12.89 1.35
C ASP A 422 22.23 -12.39 0.12
N LEU A 423 22.96 -13.26 -0.58
CA LEU A 423 23.51 -12.93 -1.91
C LEU A 423 22.45 -13.22 -3.00
N GLY A 424 21.48 -12.31 -3.14
CA GLY A 424 20.91 -11.99 -4.45
C GLY A 424 19.55 -12.58 -4.87
N GLY A 425 18.69 -13.04 -3.96
CA GLY A 425 17.32 -13.43 -4.29
C GLY A 425 16.27 -12.68 -3.46
N PRO A 426 15.10 -12.29 -4.01
CA PRO A 426 13.95 -11.99 -3.17
C PRO A 426 13.67 -13.23 -2.31
N ASP A 427 13.35 -13.01 -1.04
CA ASP A 427 12.96 -14.04 -0.10
C ASP A 427 11.82 -14.85 -0.73
N GLU A 428 12.11 -16.08 -1.15
CA GLU A 428 11.36 -16.80 -2.21
C GLU A 428 9.94 -17.20 -1.77
N ASP A 429 9.69 -17.17 -0.47
CA ASP A 429 8.41 -17.43 0.19
C ASP A 429 7.75 -16.15 0.73
N ALA A 430 8.41 -14.99 0.63
CA ALA A 430 7.88 -13.76 1.18
C ALA A 430 6.79 -13.16 0.29
N ASP A 431 5.65 -12.89 0.90
CA ASP A 431 4.59 -12.07 0.33
C ASP A 431 5.06 -10.61 0.25
N ILE A 432 5.89 -10.29 -0.75
CA ILE A 432 6.55 -8.97 -0.89
C ILE A 432 5.56 -7.97 -1.47
N GLU A 433 5.06 -7.07 -0.63
CA GLU A 433 4.19 -5.96 -1.03
C GLU A 433 4.83 -5.00 -2.02
N ALA A 434 6.12 -4.69 -1.82
CA ALA A 434 6.86 -3.78 -2.68
C ALA A 434 8.38 -4.02 -2.60
N SER A 435 9.08 -3.65 -3.68
CA SER A 435 10.54 -3.59 -3.75
C SER A 435 11.00 -2.16 -3.47
N ASP A 436 11.53 -1.92 -2.26
CA ASP A 436 11.87 -0.57 -1.76
C ASP A 436 12.76 0.23 -2.71
N ASP A 437 13.76 -0.43 -3.29
CA ASP A 437 14.75 0.21 -4.17
C ASP A 437 14.21 0.49 -5.58
N ALA A 438 13.07 -0.11 -5.95
CA ALA A 438 12.51 0.02 -7.29
C ALA A 438 11.89 1.39 -7.55
N MET A 439 11.38 2.06 -6.52
CA MET A 439 10.71 3.35 -6.68
C MET A 439 11.66 4.40 -7.30
N ALA A 440 12.84 4.55 -6.71
CA ALA A 440 13.87 5.46 -7.22
C ALA A 440 14.33 5.05 -8.61
N ALA A 441 14.62 3.76 -8.83
CA ALA A 441 15.13 3.28 -10.11
C ALA A 441 14.16 3.56 -11.27
N VAL A 442 12.87 3.30 -11.08
CA VAL A 442 11.84 3.55 -12.10
C VAL A 442 11.62 5.05 -12.31
N MET A 443 11.40 5.81 -11.23
CA MET A 443 11.12 7.24 -11.32
C MET A 443 12.26 8.02 -11.98
N CYS A 444 13.52 7.73 -11.61
CA CYS A 444 14.67 8.40 -12.21
C CYS A 444 14.93 7.94 -13.66
N SER A 445 14.56 6.70 -14.00
CA SER A 445 14.60 6.22 -15.39
C SER A 445 13.58 6.94 -16.29
N ASP A 446 12.38 7.22 -15.77
CA ASP A 446 11.32 7.92 -16.50
C ASP A 446 11.55 9.43 -16.58
N GLY A 447 11.94 10.05 -15.46
CA GLY A 447 12.11 11.49 -15.32
C GLY A 447 13.36 12.05 -16.01
N GLY A 448 14.34 11.18 -16.27
CA GLY A 448 15.60 11.54 -16.92
C GLY A 448 16.65 12.12 -15.97
N GLU A 449 17.67 12.73 -16.55
CA GLU A 449 18.82 13.24 -15.79
C GLU A 449 18.42 14.41 -14.88
N MET A 450 18.92 14.36 -13.65
CA MET A 450 18.79 15.41 -12.65
C MET A 450 20.19 15.96 -12.39
N ASN A 451 20.44 17.20 -12.83
CA ASN A 451 21.75 17.84 -12.82
C ASN A 451 21.82 19.05 -11.88
N ASP A 452 20.76 19.29 -11.09
CA ASP A 452 20.70 20.41 -10.15
C ASP A 452 21.88 20.33 -9.17
N THR A 453 22.47 21.46 -8.80
CA THR A 453 23.34 21.53 -7.61
C THR A 453 22.52 21.52 -6.32
N ALA A 454 23.16 21.35 -5.16
CA ALA A 454 22.46 21.45 -3.88
C ALA A 454 21.83 22.84 -3.68
N GLU A 455 22.48 23.89 -4.17
CA GLU A 455 21.97 25.27 -4.15
C GLU A 455 20.73 25.44 -5.04
N GLU A 456 20.75 24.91 -6.27
CA GLU A 456 19.59 24.93 -7.16
C GLU A 456 18.43 24.12 -6.59
N PHE A 457 18.74 22.97 -5.98
CA PHE A 457 17.75 22.12 -5.32
C PHE A 457 17.09 22.78 -4.11
N THR A 458 17.78 23.73 -3.45
CA THR A 458 17.21 24.49 -2.34
C THR A 458 16.00 25.32 -2.78
N LEU A 459 16.04 25.92 -3.97
CA LEU A 459 14.90 26.68 -4.51
C LEU A 459 13.68 25.79 -4.77
N TYR A 460 13.92 24.57 -5.26
CA TYR A 460 12.86 23.56 -5.43
C TYR A 460 12.24 23.18 -4.09
N ALA A 461 13.09 22.87 -3.10
CA ALA A 461 12.67 22.52 -1.75
C ALA A 461 11.84 23.63 -1.08
N GLU A 462 12.31 24.87 -1.12
CA GLU A 462 11.61 26.03 -0.56
C GLU A 462 10.23 26.23 -1.20
N LYS A 463 10.13 26.07 -2.52
CA LYS A 463 8.86 26.13 -3.24
C LYS A 463 7.86 25.09 -2.75
N LEU A 464 8.29 23.85 -2.51
CA LEU A 464 7.39 22.80 -2.00
C LEU A 464 6.99 23.03 -0.56
N ILE A 465 7.94 23.38 0.30
CA ILE A 465 7.69 23.66 1.73
C ILE A 465 6.68 24.80 1.88
N ALA A 466 6.82 25.87 1.09
CA ALA A 466 5.89 26.99 1.10
C ALA A 466 4.53 26.66 0.45
N GLY A 467 4.50 25.68 -0.47
CA GLY A 467 3.32 25.31 -1.25
C GLY A 467 2.31 24.42 -0.52
N ALA A 468 2.74 23.64 0.48
CA ALA A 468 1.83 22.86 1.31
C ALA A 468 2.36 22.69 2.74
N GLN A 469 1.62 23.22 3.72
CA GLN A 469 2.00 23.17 5.13
C GLN A 469 2.09 21.73 5.62
N ALA A 470 1.22 20.83 5.17
CA ALA A 470 1.19 19.46 5.66
C ALA A 470 2.35 18.61 5.10
N THR A 471 2.49 18.59 3.78
CA THR A 471 3.27 17.56 3.06
C THR A 471 4.43 18.11 2.25
N GLY A 472 4.56 19.44 2.10
CA GLY A 472 5.57 20.09 1.25
C GLY A 472 6.99 19.55 1.48
N ALA A 473 7.44 19.57 2.73
CA ALA A 473 8.74 19.05 3.12
C ALA A 473 8.93 17.54 2.93
N VAL A 474 7.86 16.75 3.08
CA VAL A 474 7.89 15.29 2.88
C VAL A 474 8.06 14.97 1.39
N ASN A 475 7.36 15.72 0.53
CA ASN A 475 7.33 15.47 -0.90
C ASN A 475 8.59 15.94 -1.65
N VAL A 476 9.50 16.67 -1.00
CA VAL A 476 10.82 16.97 -1.60
C VAL A 476 11.60 15.71 -1.95
N ASN A 477 11.39 14.62 -1.20
CA ASN A 477 12.06 13.34 -1.41
C ASN A 477 11.80 12.73 -2.79
N PHE A 478 10.65 13.00 -3.43
CA PHE A 478 10.33 12.48 -4.76
C PHE A 478 11.39 12.89 -5.80
N ARG A 479 11.74 14.17 -5.88
CA ARG A 479 12.81 14.59 -6.79
C ARG A 479 14.20 14.33 -6.22
N MET A 480 14.35 14.44 -4.89
CA MET A 480 15.65 14.27 -4.22
C MET A 480 16.23 12.87 -4.44
N THR A 481 15.42 11.82 -4.50
CA THR A 481 15.93 10.45 -4.67
C THR A 481 16.66 10.22 -5.99
N CYS A 482 16.50 11.11 -6.98
CA CYS A 482 17.21 11.05 -8.26
C CYS A 482 18.53 11.83 -8.27
N VAL A 483 18.88 12.52 -7.19
CA VAL A 483 20.17 13.19 -7.04
C VAL A 483 21.30 12.17 -7.19
N GLY A 484 22.26 12.47 -8.08
CA GLY A 484 23.41 11.61 -8.32
C GLY A 484 23.10 10.34 -9.13
N TRP A 485 21.87 10.15 -9.60
CA TRP A 485 21.50 9.00 -10.42
C TRP A 485 22.11 9.09 -11.82
N LYS A 486 22.98 8.14 -12.18
CA LYS A 486 23.73 8.16 -13.46
C LYS A 486 23.23 7.14 -14.49
N ALA A 487 22.41 6.17 -14.08
CA ALA A 487 21.89 5.17 -15.00
C ALA A 487 20.90 5.82 -15.96
N LYS A 488 21.14 5.65 -17.26
CA LYS A 488 20.30 6.22 -18.31
C LYS A 488 19.36 5.16 -18.86
N ALA A 489 18.07 5.42 -18.80
CA ALA A 489 17.07 4.57 -19.45
C ALA A 489 17.33 4.52 -20.96
N LYS A 490 17.42 3.32 -21.52
CA LYS A 490 17.61 3.13 -22.96
C LYS A 490 16.36 3.35 -23.77
N PHE A 491 15.23 2.96 -23.21
CA PHE A 491 13.92 3.16 -23.82
C PHE A 491 13.11 4.05 -22.90
N ARG A 492 12.91 5.31 -23.26
CA ARG A 492 12.18 6.27 -22.43
C ARG A 492 11.08 6.93 -23.25
N PHE A 493 9.92 7.13 -22.64
CA PHE A 493 8.79 7.81 -23.27
C PHE A 493 8.51 9.12 -22.54
N THR A 494 8.65 10.24 -23.26
CA THR A 494 8.45 11.60 -22.71
C THR A 494 7.23 12.30 -23.32
N GLY A 495 6.31 11.52 -23.88
CA GLY A 495 5.17 12.03 -24.62
C GLY A 495 5.39 12.18 -26.14
N PRO A 496 4.42 12.76 -26.86
CA PRO A 496 3.20 13.37 -26.31
C PRO A 496 2.28 12.34 -25.64
N PHE A 497 1.71 12.70 -24.48
CA PHE A 497 0.73 11.87 -23.77
C PHE A 497 -0.68 12.09 -24.34
N THR A 498 -0.80 11.88 -25.64
CA THR A 498 -2.06 12.07 -26.37
C THR A 498 -2.32 10.88 -27.27
N GLY A 499 -3.59 10.59 -27.52
CA GLY A 499 -3.96 9.46 -28.37
C GLY A 499 -5.47 9.33 -28.56
N ASN A 500 -5.87 8.70 -29.66
CA ASN A 500 -7.24 8.26 -29.88
C ASN A 500 -7.30 6.75 -29.64
N THR A 501 -7.62 6.36 -28.41
CA THR A 501 -7.69 4.96 -28.02
C THR A 501 -8.86 4.24 -28.70
N SER A 502 -8.76 2.93 -28.86
CA SER A 502 -9.83 2.07 -29.40
C SER A 502 -11.17 2.23 -28.66
N HIS A 503 -11.13 2.63 -27.38
CA HIS A 503 -12.28 3.08 -26.60
C HIS A 503 -11.87 4.20 -25.65
N PRO A 504 -12.74 5.18 -25.33
CA PRO A 504 -12.33 6.30 -24.48
C PRO A 504 -12.08 5.90 -23.02
N ILE A 505 -11.13 6.59 -22.37
CA ILE A 505 -10.62 6.30 -21.03
C ILE A 505 -11.53 6.86 -19.93
N LEU A 506 -11.71 6.12 -18.83
CA LEU A 506 -12.32 6.59 -17.59
C LEU A 506 -11.23 7.03 -16.61
N TYR A 507 -11.19 8.33 -16.29
CA TYR A 507 -10.35 8.88 -15.23
C TYR A 507 -11.16 9.00 -13.93
N ILE A 508 -10.59 8.52 -12.83
CA ILE A 508 -11.16 8.63 -11.49
C ILE A 508 -10.19 9.41 -10.61
N ALA A 509 -10.70 10.42 -9.94
CA ALA A 509 -9.95 11.16 -8.94
C ALA A 509 -10.82 11.52 -7.75
N ASN A 510 -10.21 11.58 -6.59
CA ASN A 510 -10.87 12.09 -5.40
C ASN A 510 -10.97 13.61 -5.47
N GLN A 511 -11.90 14.19 -4.70
CA GLN A 511 -12.03 15.63 -4.56
C GLN A 511 -10.74 16.27 -4.01
N ALA A 512 -10.01 15.54 -3.17
CA ALA A 512 -8.66 15.90 -2.73
C ALA A 512 -7.82 14.63 -2.48
N ASP A 513 -6.68 14.54 -3.17
CA ASP A 513 -5.72 13.44 -3.07
C ASP A 513 -4.32 14.02 -2.79
N ASN A 514 -3.67 13.61 -1.70
CA ASN A 514 -2.36 14.17 -1.30
C ASN A 514 -1.18 13.71 -2.15
N VAL A 515 -1.41 12.80 -3.10
CA VAL A 515 -0.36 12.28 -3.97
C VAL A 515 -0.71 12.53 -5.43
N THR A 516 -1.95 12.25 -5.84
CA THR A 516 -2.38 12.39 -7.24
C THR A 516 -3.61 13.28 -7.36
N PRO A 517 -3.43 14.61 -7.23
CA PRO A 517 -4.53 15.56 -7.07
C PRO A 517 -5.49 15.55 -8.27
N LEU A 518 -6.73 15.98 -8.04
CA LEU A 518 -7.80 15.99 -9.06
C LEU A 518 -7.36 16.66 -10.37
N ARG A 519 -6.55 17.70 -10.26
CA ARG A 519 -6.06 18.44 -11.44
C ARG A 519 -5.25 17.58 -12.40
N SER A 520 -4.55 16.55 -11.91
CA SER A 520 -3.74 15.65 -12.73
C SER A 520 -4.63 14.75 -13.58
N ALA A 521 -5.75 14.26 -13.03
CA ALA A 521 -6.74 13.52 -13.81
C ALA A 521 -7.35 14.37 -14.92
N ILE A 522 -7.69 15.63 -14.62
CA ILE A 522 -8.21 16.58 -15.61
C ILE A 522 -7.17 16.84 -16.70
N ALA A 523 -5.92 17.14 -16.32
CA ALA A 523 -4.83 17.39 -17.25
C ALA A 523 -4.57 16.21 -18.19
N ASN A 524 -4.48 14.99 -17.64
CA ASN A 524 -4.29 13.77 -18.42
C ASN A 524 -5.47 13.50 -19.37
N SER A 525 -6.71 13.73 -18.91
CA SER A 525 -7.92 13.49 -19.72
C SER A 525 -7.95 14.31 -21.01
N HIS A 526 -7.38 15.52 -21.00
CA HIS A 526 -7.31 16.37 -22.20
C HIS A 526 -6.47 15.77 -23.34
N GLY A 527 -5.55 14.84 -23.03
CA GLY A 527 -4.75 14.17 -24.05
C GLY A 527 -5.49 13.06 -24.79
N PHE A 528 -6.58 12.53 -24.23
CA PHE A 528 -7.27 11.35 -24.74
C PHE A 528 -8.72 11.67 -25.11
N SER A 529 -9.01 11.59 -26.41
CA SER A 529 -10.29 12.02 -26.98
C SER A 529 -11.46 11.19 -26.45
N GLY A 530 -12.56 11.87 -26.11
CA GLY A 530 -13.79 11.24 -25.62
C GLY A 530 -13.72 10.70 -24.20
N SER A 531 -12.60 10.89 -23.49
CA SER A 531 -12.46 10.46 -22.10
C SER A 531 -13.41 11.18 -21.16
N ALA A 532 -13.65 10.58 -19.99
CA ALA A 532 -14.49 11.16 -18.94
C ALA A 532 -13.76 11.18 -17.59
N VAL A 533 -14.01 12.21 -16.78
CA VAL A 533 -13.52 12.30 -15.40
C VAL A 533 -14.69 12.07 -14.44
N LEU A 534 -14.57 11.06 -13.57
CA LEU A 534 -15.44 10.84 -12.42
C LEU A 534 -14.73 11.32 -11.17
N ILE A 535 -15.45 12.11 -10.36
CA ILE A 535 -14.93 12.67 -9.10
C ILE A 535 -15.58 11.93 -7.95
N GLN A 536 -14.78 11.23 -7.14
CA GLN A 536 -15.26 10.71 -5.87
C GLN A 536 -15.14 11.81 -4.79
N GLU A 537 -16.24 12.12 -4.11
CA GLU A 537 -16.31 13.12 -3.03
C GLU A 537 -15.74 12.53 -1.73
N SER A 538 -14.47 12.15 -1.78
CA SER A 538 -13.66 11.67 -0.66
C SER A 538 -12.33 12.40 -0.59
N TYR A 539 -11.66 12.24 0.54
CA TYR A 539 -10.30 12.70 0.77
C TYR A 539 -9.38 11.48 0.85
N GLY A 540 -8.18 11.60 0.30
CA GLY A 540 -7.13 10.59 0.37
C GLY A 540 -6.75 10.02 -0.98
N HIS A 541 -5.96 8.96 -0.99
CA HIS A 541 -5.31 8.48 -2.21
C HIS A 541 -6.12 7.41 -2.95
N THR A 542 -6.40 7.65 -4.24
CA THR A 542 -7.26 6.82 -5.11
C THR A 542 -8.69 6.65 -4.61
N SER A 543 -9.60 6.17 -5.46
CA SER A 543 -10.97 5.88 -5.04
C SER A 543 -11.07 4.84 -3.92
N LEU A 544 -10.02 4.04 -3.71
CA LEU A 544 -9.97 3.01 -2.66
C LEU A 544 -9.91 3.59 -1.24
N THR A 545 -9.61 4.88 -1.07
CA THR A 545 -9.51 5.51 0.26
C THR A 545 -10.83 5.53 1.04
N ALA A 546 -11.97 5.45 0.33
CA ALA A 546 -13.29 5.42 0.92
C ALA A 546 -14.24 4.61 0.01
N PRO A 547 -15.14 3.77 0.55
CA PRO A 547 -16.08 3.02 -0.26
C PRO A 547 -17.10 3.95 -0.93
N SER A 548 -17.45 3.66 -2.17
CA SER A 548 -18.55 4.31 -2.88
C SER A 548 -19.25 3.33 -3.83
N LEU A 549 -20.50 2.98 -3.51
CA LEU A 549 -21.34 2.18 -4.40
C LEU A 549 -21.54 2.89 -5.76
N CYS A 550 -21.65 4.22 -5.76
CA CYS A 550 -21.76 5.02 -6.98
C CYS A 550 -20.54 4.82 -7.89
N THR A 551 -19.33 4.98 -7.36
CA THR A 551 -18.08 4.78 -8.11
C THR A 551 -17.97 3.34 -8.61
N ALA A 552 -18.19 2.34 -7.74
CA ALA A 552 -18.13 0.93 -8.10
C ALA A 552 -19.12 0.57 -9.22
N THR A 553 -20.33 1.13 -9.19
CA THR A 553 -21.35 0.91 -10.22
C THR A 553 -20.93 1.47 -11.58
N HIS A 554 -20.32 2.66 -11.62
CA HIS A 554 -19.80 3.22 -12.87
C HIS A 554 -18.64 2.41 -13.45
N ILE A 555 -17.72 1.96 -12.59
CA ILE A 555 -16.61 1.09 -13.00
C ILE A 555 -17.15 -0.23 -13.57
N HIS A 556 -18.08 -0.86 -12.87
CA HIS A 556 -18.76 -2.07 -13.35
C HIS A 556 -19.38 -1.86 -14.73
N ASN A 557 -20.23 -0.84 -14.87
CA ASN A 557 -20.92 -0.56 -16.12
C ASN A 557 -19.94 -0.28 -17.27
N TYR A 558 -18.81 0.40 -17.00
CA TYR A 558 -17.79 0.66 -18.00
C TYR A 558 -17.08 -0.62 -18.47
N PHE A 559 -16.68 -1.51 -17.55
CA PHE A 559 -16.04 -2.78 -17.93
C PHE A 559 -17.00 -3.76 -18.60
N GLN A 560 -18.26 -3.75 -18.21
CA GLN A 560 -19.28 -4.57 -18.86
C GLN A 560 -19.63 -4.00 -20.23
N THR A 561 -20.10 -2.75 -20.31
CA THR A 561 -20.77 -2.22 -21.51
C THR A 561 -19.91 -1.24 -22.31
N GLY A 562 -18.90 -0.64 -21.69
CA GLY A 562 -18.16 0.49 -22.26
C GLY A 562 -18.81 1.85 -22.11
N VAL A 563 -19.97 1.93 -21.47
CA VAL A 563 -20.62 3.21 -21.20
C VAL A 563 -19.82 3.97 -20.14
N LEU A 564 -19.37 5.17 -20.49
CA LEU A 564 -18.74 6.11 -19.56
C LEU A 564 -19.82 6.91 -18.80
N PRO A 565 -19.54 7.30 -17.54
CA PRO A 565 -20.32 8.35 -16.91
C PRO A 565 -20.17 9.67 -17.70
N PRO A 566 -21.16 10.59 -17.64
CA PRO A 566 -20.95 11.96 -18.07
C PRO A 566 -19.70 12.55 -17.41
N SER A 567 -18.84 13.24 -18.18
CA SER A 567 -17.64 13.85 -17.61
C SER A 567 -18.01 14.90 -16.56
N GLY A 568 -17.34 14.86 -15.40
CA GLY A 568 -17.67 15.66 -14.23
C GLY A 568 -18.71 15.03 -13.29
N THR A 569 -19.12 13.77 -13.52
CA THR A 569 -19.97 13.01 -12.58
C THR A 569 -19.32 12.96 -11.20
N ARG A 570 -20.13 13.18 -10.16
CA ARG A 570 -19.71 13.18 -8.76
C ARG A 570 -20.35 12.03 -8.00
N CYS A 571 -19.54 11.21 -7.34
CA CYS A 571 -19.97 10.11 -6.52
C CYS A 571 -19.61 10.35 -5.06
N LYS A 572 -20.60 10.32 -4.17
CA LYS A 572 -20.36 10.43 -2.73
C LYS A 572 -19.66 9.19 -2.19
N ALA A 573 -18.76 9.39 -1.24
CA ALA A 573 -18.31 8.30 -0.38
C ALA A 573 -19.47 7.85 0.52
N ASP A 574 -19.55 6.56 0.78
CA ASP A 574 -20.53 5.98 1.69
C ASP A 574 -20.13 6.16 3.17
N ILE A 575 -18.87 6.52 3.43
CA ILE A 575 -18.32 6.75 4.78
C ILE A 575 -17.48 8.01 4.79
N GLU A 576 -17.67 8.81 5.83
CA GLU A 576 -16.86 10.00 6.12
C GLU A 576 -15.91 9.75 7.31
N PRO A 577 -14.80 10.52 7.43
CA PRO A 577 -13.91 10.42 8.59
C PRO A 577 -14.64 10.63 9.92
N PHE A 578 -14.23 9.86 10.94
CA PHE A 578 -14.91 9.78 12.25
C PHE A 578 -16.34 9.20 12.23
N GLY A 579 -16.82 8.68 11.09
CA GLY A 579 -18.02 7.86 11.01
C GLY A 579 -17.86 6.47 11.66
N SER A 580 -18.95 5.70 11.74
CA SER A 580 -18.89 4.32 12.24
C SER A 580 -18.06 3.44 11.29
N LEU A 581 -17.00 2.83 11.81
CA LEU A 581 -16.17 1.84 11.11
C LEU A 581 -16.63 0.40 11.44
N SER A 582 -17.94 0.17 11.46
CA SER A 582 -18.52 -1.15 11.61
C SER A 582 -18.96 -1.68 10.25
N LYS A 583 -18.40 -2.82 9.81
CA LYS A 583 -18.84 -3.49 8.57
C LYS A 583 -20.33 -3.82 8.62
N ALA A 584 -20.84 -4.22 9.78
CA ALA A 584 -22.26 -4.51 9.97
C ALA A 584 -23.12 -3.24 9.79
N ASP A 585 -22.71 -2.12 10.39
CA ASP A 585 -23.45 -0.85 10.27
C ASP A 585 -23.44 -0.38 8.82
N PHE A 586 -22.28 -0.45 8.16
CA PHE A 586 -22.08 -0.08 6.77
C PHE A 586 -22.97 -0.88 5.80
N LEU A 587 -23.02 -2.21 5.98
CA LEU A 587 -23.86 -3.07 5.15
C LEU A 587 -25.36 -2.94 5.50
N SER A 588 -25.70 -2.56 6.74
CA SER A 588 -27.09 -2.40 7.17
C SER A 588 -27.73 -1.08 6.73
N ALA A 589 -26.93 -0.03 6.46
CA ALA A 589 -27.41 1.28 6.05
C ALA A 589 -28.26 1.24 4.75
N SER A 590 -28.14 0.18 3.94
CA SER A 590 -28.92 -0.04 2.73
C SER A 590 -30.22 -0.84 2.90
N ILE A 591 -30.48 -1.44 4.08
CA ILE A 591 -31.64 -2.34 4.28
C ILE A 591 -32.92 -1.56 4.69
N SER A 592 -32.95 -0.23 4.57
CA SER A 592 -34.12 0.58 4.97
C SER A 592 -35.26 0.69 3.93
N SER A 593 -35.39 -0.28 3.01
CA SER A 593 -36.61 -0.42 2.19
C SER A 593 -37.21 -1.82 2.38
N ASN A 594 -38.39 -1.86 3.01
CA ASN A 594 -39.25 -3.03 3.07
C ASN A 594 -39.58 -3.51 1.65
N ASP A 595 -38.90 -4.54 1.15
CA ASP A 595 -39.44 -5.45 0.14
C ASP A 595 -38.56 -6.71 0.04
N HIS A 596 -38.95 -7.73 0.79
CA HIS A 596 -38.36 -9.06 0.70
C HIS A 596 -39.13 -9.88 -0.35
N ASN A 597 -38.62 -9.88 -1.59
CA ASN A 597 -38.97 -10.90 -2.58
C ASN A 597 -37.72 -11.27 -3.38
N GLU A 598 -37.05 -12.34 -2.95
CA GLU A 598 -35.76 -12.84 -3.47
C GLU A 598 -35.82 -13.30 -4.93
N ASP A 599 -37.02 -13.62 -5.46
CA ASP A 599 -37.23 -14.11 -6.83
C ASP A 599 -37.58 -13.00 -7.86
N SER A 600 -37.33 -11.73 -7.54
CA SER A 600 -37.65 -10.60 -8.43
C SER A 600 -36.39 -9.93 -9.00
N GLU A 601 -36.50 -9.25 -10.14
CA GLU A 601 -35.45 -8.40 -10.74
C GLU A 601 -34.90 -7.37 -9.72
N VAL A 602 -35.73 -6.97 -8.74
CA VAL A 602 -35.38 -6.11 -7.62
C VAL A 602 -34.45 -6.81 -6.62
N GLY A 603 -34.70 -8.09 -6.32
CA GLY A 603 -33.86 -8.92 -5.43
C GLY A 603 -32.44 -9.11 -5.97
N MET A 604 -32.31 -9.44 -7.27
CA MET A 604 -30.99 -9.57 -7.92
C MET A 604 -30.20 -8.25 -7.92
N LYS A 605 -30.89 -7.12 -8.09
CA LYS A 605 -30.26 -5.79 -8.04
C LYS A 605 -29.73 -5.46 -6.65
N LEU A 606 -30.50 -5.75 -5.61
CA LEU A 606 -30.10 -5.57 -4.20
C LEU A 606 -28.89 -6.43 -3.83
N GLU A 607 -28.86 -7.70 -4.25
CA GLU A 607 -27.74 -8.60 -3.99
C GLU A 607 -26.43 -8.06 -4.61
N LYS A 608 -26.50 -7.58 -5.85
CA LYS A 608 -25.34 -7.02 -6.55
C LYS A 608 -24.85 -5.71 -5.92
N GLU A 609 -25.76 -4.84 -5.49
CA GLU A 609 -25.39 -3.63 -4.75
C GLU A 609 -24.70 -3.95 -3.43
N MET A 610 -25.16 -4.98 -2.70
CA MET A 610 -24.49 -5.47 -1.49
C MET A 610 -23.10 -6.03 -1.78
N GLU A 611 -22.94 -6.82 -2.85
CA GLU A 611 -21.64 -7.36 -3.29
C GLU A 611 -20.65 -6.22 -3.60
N PHE A 612 -21.10 -5.16 -4.27
CA PHE A 612 -20.26 -3.99 -4.58
C PHE A 612 -19.90 -3.19 -3.34
N ARG A 613 -20.84 -2.99 -2.41
CA ARG A 613 -20.57 -2.34 -1.13
C ARG A 613 -19.53 -3.11 -0.34
N GLU A 614 -19.71 -4.43 -0.21
CA GLU A 614 -18.75 -5.28 0.48
C GLU A 614 -17.37 -5.21 -0.19
N ALA A 615 -17.30 -5.32 -1.51
CA ALA A 615 -16.05 -5.22 -2.24
C ALA A 615 -15.36 -3.86 -2.03
N ALA A 616 -16.10 -2.76 -2.10
CA ALA A 616 -15.58 -1.41 -1.86
C ALA A 616 -15.08 -1.24 -0.41
N TRP A 617 -15.80 -1.79 0.57
CA TRP A 617 -15.37 -1.81 1.97
C TRP A 617 -14.07 -2.60 2.15
N GLU A 618 -14.01 -3.83 1.61
CA GLU A 618 -12.83 -4.67 1.75
C GLU A 618 -11.62 -4.09 1.02
N LEU A 619 -11.83 -3.45 -0.14
CA LEU A 619 -10.78 -2.71 -0.83
C LEU A 619 -10.31 -1.52 0.00
N MET A 620 -11.22 -0.77 0.64
CA MET A 620 -10.80 0.29 1.56
C MET A 620 -9.99 -0.27 2.72
N MET A 621 -10.40 -1.39 3.34
CA MET A 621 -9.72 -1.97 4.49
C MET A 621 -8.37 -2.61 4.15
N ASN A 622 -8.28 -3.22 2.97
CA ASN A 622 -7.11 -3.98 2.51
C ASN A 622 -6.25 -3.23 1.50
N SER A 623 -6.63 -2.02 1.09
CA SER A 623 -5.78 -1.14 0.27
C SER A 623 -4.43 -1.04 0.94
N ASP A 624 -3.37 -1.34 0.20
CA ASP A 624 -2.04 -1.57 0.76
C ASP A 624 -1.50 -0.31 1.46
N VAL A 625 -0.98 -0.50 2.67
CA VAL A 625 -0.50 0.55 3.58
C VAL A 625 0.86 0.18 4.12
N ARG A 626 1.87 0.20 3.27
CA ARG A 626 3.19 0.60 3.77
C ARG A 626 3.60 1.91 3.16
N PHE A 627 3.28 2.98 3.91
CA PHE A 627 4.01 4.24 3.85
C PHE A 627 5.44 3.96 4.31
N ARG A 628 6.33 3.69 3.37
CA ARG A 628 7.76 3.67 3.66
C ARG A 628 8.26 5.09 3.44
N TYR A 629 8.74 5.70 4.53
CA TYR A 629 9.33 7.03 4.55
C TYR A 629 10.69 7.09 3.88
#